data_AF-A0A515ETK2-F1
#
_entry.id   AF-A0A515ETK2-F1
#
_cell.length_a   1.000
_cell.length_b   1.000
_cell.length_c   1.000
_cell.angle_alpha   90.00
_cell.angle_beta   90.00
_cell.angle_gamma   90.00
#
_symmetry.space_group_name_H-M   'P 1'
#
loop_
_entity.id
_entity.type
_entity.pdbx_description
1 polymer ?
#
loop_
_entity_poly.entity_id
_entity_poly.type
_entity_poly.pdbx_seq_one_letter_code
_entity_poly.pdbx_strand_id
1 'polypeptide(L)' 'MSKCNGGLHFLRVISSRSSSEAPDAQEVVRWCAACGAVVIDLDIDGRTAPGAIFKMAFPQATKTLYGGLKA' A
#
# COMPACT_ATOMS: atom_id res chain seq x y z
N MET A 1 12.31 -3.72 15.09
CA MET A 1 12.97 -2.72 14.20
C MET A 1 12.21 -2.70 12.88
N SER A 2 11.42 -1.65 12.63
CA SER A 2 10.60 -1.51 11.42
C SER A 2 11.53 -1.27 10.21
N LYS A 3 11.65 -2.26 9.33
CA LYS A 3 12.53 -2.26 8.13
C LYS A 3 12.21 -1.17 7.08
N CYS A 4 11.32 -0.23 7.37
CA CYS A 4 10.74 0.68 6.38
C CYS A 4 10.77 2.17 6.79
N ASN A 5 11.54 2.55 7.82
CA ASN A 5 11.61 3.96 8.25
C ASN A 5 12.35 4.82 7.20
N GLY A 6 11.58 5.48 6.33
CA GLY A 6 12.07 6.46 5.36
C GLY A 6 12.72 5.88 4.10
N GLY A 7 12.52 4.58 3.84
CA GLY A 7 13.18 3.85 2.75
C GLY A 7 12.20 3.13 1.83
N LEU A 8 12.75 2.27 0.96
CA LEU A 8 11.98 1.45 0.03
C LEU A 8 11.12 0.44 0.78
N HIS A 9 9.84 0.36 0.41
CA HIS A 9 8.92 -0.66 0.91
C HIS A 9 8.81 -1.80 -0.10
N PHE A 10 8.95 -3.04 0.36
CA PHE A 10 8.59 -4.20 -0.45
C PHE A 10 7.07 -4.35 -0.45
N LEU A 11 6.44 -3.81 -1.49
CA LEU A 11 4.99 -3.77 -1.65
C LEU A 11 4.52 -4.99 -2.45
N ARG A 12 3.61 -5.77 -1.86
CA ARG A 12 2.97 -6.90 -2.55
C ARG A 12 1.55 -6.52 -2.92
N VAL A 13 1.13 -6.88 -4.13
CA VAL A 13 -0.25 -6.74 -4.56
C VAL A 13 -1.12 -7.67 -3.71
N ILE A 14 -2.17 -7.13 -3.12
CA ILE A 14 -3.15 -7.88 -2.31
C ILE A 14 -4.53 -7.93 -2.96
N SER A 15 -4.86 -6.96 -3.82
CA SER A 15 -6.05 -6.98 -4.65
C SER A 15 -5.88 -6.05 -5.84
N SER A 16 -6.58 -6.34 -6.92
CA SER A 16 -6.74 -5.42 -8.05
C SER A 16 -8.18 -5.45 -8.56
N ARG A 17 -8.61 -4.35 -9.18
CA ARG A 17 -9.89 -4.25 -9.88
C ARG A 17 -9.74 -3.38 -11.12
N SER A 18 -10.63 -3.55 -12.10
CA SER A 18 -10.74 -2.63 -13.22
C SER A 18 -11.05 -1.21 -12.72
N SER A 19 -10.34 -0.23 -13.24
CA SER A 19 -10.62 1.18 -13.00
C SER A 19 -11.66 1.68 -14.00
N SER A 20 -12.45 2.68 -13.62
CA SER A 20 -13.34 3.41 -14.54
C SER A 20 -12.60 4.42 -15.42
N GLU A 21 -11.33 4.73 -15.10
CA GLU A 21 -10.56 5.76 -15.78
C GLU A 21 -10.13 5.36 -17.21
N ALA A 22 -9.89 4.08 -17.47
CA ALA A 22 -9.59 3.56 -18.80
C ALA A 22 -9.88 2.04 -18.91
N PRO A 23 -10.14 1.50 -20.12
CA PRO A 23 -10.45 0.08 -20.33
C PRO A 23 -9.38 -0.89 -19.82
N ASP A 24 -8.11 -0.50 -19.92
CA ASP A 24 -6.95 -1.30 -19.51
C ASP A 24 -6.32 -0.79 -18.20
N ALA A 25 -7.01 0.11 -17.49
CA ALA A 25 -6.56 0.60 -16.20
C ALA A 25 -7.02 -0.32 -15.06
N GLN A 26 -6.12 -0.57 -14.10
CA GLN A 26 -6.40 -1.32 -12.90
C GLN A 26 -6.08 -0.50 -11.66
N GLU A 27 -7.00 -0.45 -10.71
CA GLU A 27 -6.71 0.01 -9.37
C GLU A 27 -6.11 -1.14 -8.59
N VAL A 28 -4.89 -0.94 -8.09
CA VAL A 28 -4.11 -2.00 -7.46
C VAL A 28 -3.80 -1.62 -6.03
N VAL A 29 -4.25 -2.43 -5.09
CA VAL A 29 -3.95 -2.26 -3.67
C VAL A 29 -2.67 -3.03 -3.35
N ARG A 30 -1.67 -2.32 -2.83
CA ARG A 30 -0.39 -2.90 -2.42
C ARG A 30 -0.14 -2.71 -0.94
N TRP A 31 0.41 -3.75 -0.31
CA TRP A 31 0.66 -3.81 1.13
C TRP A 31 2.11 -4.17 1.44
N CYS A 32 2.69 -3.48 2.42
CA CYS A 32 3.98 -3.81 2.98
C CYS A 32 3.80 -4.68 4.22
N ALA A 33 4.11 -5.97 4.11
CA ALA A 33 4.01 -6.91 5.22
C ALA A 33 4.93 -6.57 6.42
N ALA A 34 6.00 -5.78 6.20
CA ALA A 34 6.97 -5.46 7.24
C ALA A 34 6.53 -4.32 8.17
N CYS A 35 5.82 -3.32 7.65
CA CYS A 35 5.41 -2.14 8.43
C CYS A 35 3.91 -1.87 8.40
N GLY A 36 3.15 -2.67 7.64
CA GLY A 36 1.71 -2.54 7.52
C GLY A 36 1.24 -1.43 6.57
N ALA A 37 2.14 -0.67 5.94
CA ALA A 37 1.78 0.40 5.02
C ALA A 37 0.97 -0.12 3.83
N VAL A 38 -0.07 0.64 3.45
CA VAL A 38 -0.94 0.36 2.30
C VAL A 38 -0.88 1.55 1.35
N VAL A 39 -0.86 1.28 0.05
CA VAL A 39 -0.97 2.27 -1.02
C VAL A 39 -1.95 1.75 -2.07
N ILE A 40 -2.69 2.64 -2.73
CA ILE A 40 -3.54 2.29 -3.86
C ILE A 40 -3.02 3.01 -5.10
N ASP A 41 -2.60 2.20 -6.05
CA ASP A 41 -1.93 2.61 -7.27
C ASP A 41 -2.89 2.48 -8.46
N LEU A 42 -2.56 3.18 -9.54
CA LEU A 42 -3.24 3.03 -10.82
C LEU A 42 -2.25 2.42 -11.81
N ASP A 43 -2.51 1.18 -12.24
CA ASP A 43 -1.74 0.50 -13.27
C ASP A 43 -2.43 0.70 -14.63
N ILE A 44 -1.72 1.23 -15.63
CA ILE A 44 -2.23 1.46 -16.99
C ILE A 44 -1.14 1.06 -17.98
N ASP A 45 -1.47 0.27 -18.99
CA ASP A 45 -0.55 -0.14 -20.06
C ASP A 45 0.77 -0.74 -19.54
N GLY A 46 0.69 -1.54 -18.47
CA GLY A 46 1.84 -2.16 -17.82
C GLY A 46 2.74 -1.19 -17.03
N ARG A 47 2.33 0.07 -16.87
CA ARG A 47 3.00 1.06 -16.03
C ARG A 47 2.23 1.28 -14.74
N THR A 48 2.96 1.56 -13.67
CA THR A 48 2.39 1.84 -12.36
C THR A 48 2.51 3.33 -12.04
N ALA A 49 1.38 3.96 -11.69
CA ALA A 49 1.33 5.28 -11.08
C ALA A 49 1.15 5.12 -9.55
N PRO A 50 2.25 5.15 -8.76
CA PRO A 50 2.18 4.82 -7.34
C PRO A 50 1.48 5.92 -6.54
N GLY A 51 0.52 5.53 -5.71
CA GLY A 51 -0.32 6.41 -4.91
C GLY A 51 -1.15 7.39 -5.74
N ALA A 52 -1.49 7.02 -6.98
CA ALA A 52 -2.36 7.82 -7.83
C ALA A 52 -3.80 7.87 -7.30
N ILE A 53 -4.30 6.74 -6.76
CA ILE A 53 -5.63 6.64 -6.17
C ILE A 53 -5.60 6.99 -4.68
N PHE A 54 -4.65 6.42 -3.94
CA PHE A 54 -4.49 6.72 -2.50
C PHE A 54 -3.03 6.68 -2.09
N LYS A 55 -2.55 7.78 -1.50
CA LYS A 55 -1.16 7.90 -1.01
C LYS A 55 -0.87 6.87 0.07
N MET A 56 0.40 6.46 0.16
CA MET A 56 0.83 5.50 1.16
C MET A 56 0.46 5.97 2.56
N ALA A 57 -0.25 5.12 3.31
CA ALA A 57 -0.63 5.38 4.69
C ALA A 57 -0.57 4.10 5.53
N PHE A 58 -0.53 4.27 6.85
CA PHE A 58 -0.62 3.17 7.80
C PHE A 58 -2.07 2.98 8.24
N PRO A 59 -2.57 1.73 8.31
CA PRO A 59 -3.92 1.47 8.78
C PRO A 59 -4.06 1.89 10.25
N GLN A 60 -5.11 2.68 10.55
CA GLN A 60 -5.34 3.27 11.87
C GLN A 60 -5.55 2.22 12.99
N ALA A 61 -5.90 0.97 12.65
CA ALA A 61 -6.08 -0.12 13.60
C ALA A 61 -4.80 -0.48 14.39
N THR A 62 -3.62 -0.03 13.94
CA THR A 62 -2.32 -0.38 14.54
C THR A 62 -1.93 0.45 15.76
N LYS A 63 -2.66 1.53 16.10
CA LYS A 63 -2.33 2.34 17.29
C LYS A 63 -2.61 1.60 18.62
N THR A 64 -3.50 0.61 18.61
CA THR A 64 -3.94 -0.06 19.85
C THR A 64 -3.21 -1.37 20.14
N LEU A 65 -2.71 -2.09 19.12
CA LEU A 65 -2.18 -3.45 19.31
C LEU A 65 -0.65 -3.56 19.46
N TYR A 66 0.12 -2.55 19.04
CA TYR A 66 1.59 -2.59 19.11
C TYR A 66 2.23 -1.49 19.98
N GLY A 67 1.41 -0.64 20.61
CA GLY A 67 1.88 0.43 21.51
C GLY A 67 2.02 0.03 22.98
N GLY A 68 1.77 -1.25 23.33
CA GLY A 68 1.57 -1.67 24.72
C GLY A 68 2.40 -2.87 25.22
N LEU A 69 3.35 -3.41 24.45
CA LEU A 69 4.30 -4.40 24.97
C LEU A 69 5.65 -3.73 25.21
N LYS A 70 5.76 -3.09 26.38
CA LYS A 70 7.06 -2.87 27.02
C LYS A 70 7.42 -4.17 27.75
N ALA A 71 8.54 -4.76 27.35
CA ALA A 71 9.25 -5.76 28.16
C ALA A 71 9.85 -5.08 29.40
#